data_AF-A0A832GKD5-F1
#
_entry.id   AF-A0A832GKD5-F1
#
_cell.length_a   1.000
_cell.length_b   1.000
_cell.length_c   1.000
_cell.angle_alpha   90.00
_cell.angle_beta   90.00
_cell.angle_gamma   90.00
#
_symmetry.space_group_name_H-M   'P 1'
#
loop_
_entity.id
_entity.type
_entity.pdbx_description
1 polymer ?
#
loop_
_entity_poly.entity_id
_entity_poly.type
_entity_poly.pdbx_seq_one_letter_code
_entity_poly.pdbx_strand_id
1 'polypeptide(L)'
;MFYLTLAREQWSEAERMCRESLQRQPDPEAHHWLIVALDKQGKLDEANKAIDEFYRTFPEDAYAMLFRSLQLMRMHGDEAALAQAGELIRAAAHALKVEPDDRRWGYLETVRAAHLAMTGKIAEARELVKQVRQRYSDLQFAERIEQSLRE
;
A
#
# COMPACT_ATOMS: atom_id res chain seq x y z
N MET A 1 1.34 -17.12 21.61
CA MET A 1 0.08 -16.37 21.79
C MET A 1 0.28 -14.93 22.26
N PHE A 2 1.16 -14.65 23.23
CA PHE A 2 1.40 -13.31 23.79
C PHE A 2 1.74 -12.20 22.77
N TYR A 3 2.59 -12.49 21.78
CA TYR A 3 2.99 -11.52 20.75
C TYR A 3 1.86 -11.09 19.81
N LEU A 4 0.89 -11.96 19.53
CA LEU A 4 -0.24 -11.64 18.67
C LEU A 4 -1.23 -10.69 19.36
N THR A 5 -1.40 -10.82 20.68
CA THR A 5 -2.26 -9.95 21.48
C THR A 5 -1.68 -8.54 21.56
N LEU A 6 -0.38 -8.42 21.85
CA LEU A 6 0.31 -7.13 21.89
C LEU A 6 0.28 -6.40 20.54
N ALA A 7 0.50 -7.12 19.43
CA ALA A 7 0.42 -6.52 18.10
C ALA A 7 -1.00 -5.98 17.82
N ARG A 8 -2.05 -6.74 18.16
CA ARG A 8 -3.45 -6.30 17.99
C ARG A 8 -3.77 -5.04 18.80
N GLU A 9 -3.32 -4.98 20.04
CA GLU A 9 -3.49 -3.80 20.89
C GLU A 9 -2.79 -2.57 20.29
N GLN A 10 -1.56 -2.73 19.77
CA GLN A 10 -0.81 -1.65 19.13
C GLN A 10 -1.52 -1.09 17.89
N TRP A 11 -2.06 -1.95 17.02
CA TRP A 11 -2.79 -1.49 15.82
C TRP A 11 -4.12 -0.83 16.16
N SER A 12 -4.79 -1.30 17.22
CA SER A 12 -6.05 -0.70 17.69
C SER A 12 -5.82 0.70 18.26
N GLU A 13 -4.73 0.88 19.00
CA GLU A 13 -4.33 2.19 19.52
C GLU A 13 -3.87 3.12 18.40
N ALA A 14 -3.08 2.63 17.43
CA ALA A 14 -2.69 3.39 16.26
C ALA A 14 -3.90 3.89 15.46
N GLU A 15 -4.90 3.02 15.25
CA GLU A 15 -6.16 3.42 14.61
C GLU A 15 -6.84 4.56 15.38
N ARG A 16 -6.97 4.44 16.70
CA ARG A 16 -7.61 5.46 17.55
C ARG A 16 -6.88 6.80 17.43
N MET A 17 -5.56 6.80 17.57
CA MET A 17 -4.73 8.01 17.48
C MET A 17 -4.82 8.67 16.10
N CYS A 18 -4.81 7.88 15.02
CA CYS A 18 -4.93 8.43 13.66
C CYS A 18 -6.31 9.07 13.45
N ARG A 19 -7.39 8.42 13.91
CA ARG A 19 -8.75 8.99 13.82
C ARG A 19 -8.86 10.29 14.61
N GLU A 20 -8.28 10.36 15.82
CA GLU A 20 -8.27 11.59 16.62
C GLU A 20 -7.47 12.71 15.94
N SER A 21 -6.34 12.38 15.30
CA SER A 21 -5.58 13.34 14.50
C SER A 21 -6.42 13.91 13.36
N LEU A 22 -7.06 13.02 12.58
CA LEU A 22 -7.88 13.39 11.43
C LEU A 22 -9.14 14.19 11.81
N GLN A 23 -9.69 13.97 13.00
CA GLN A 23 -10.78 14.80 13.53
C GLN A 23 -10.36 16.24 13.81
N ARG A 24 -9.09 16.47 14.18
CA ARG A 24 -8.56 17.80 14.45
C ARG A 24 -8.23 18.52 13.15
N GLN A 25 -7.58 17.83 12.23
CA GLN A 25 -7.25 18.35 10.91
C GLN A 25 -6.97 17.22 9.92
N PRO A 26 -7.27 17.40 8.62
CA PRO A 26 -6.80 16.49 7.58
C PRO A 26 -5.27 16.41 7.58
N ASP A 27 -4.74 15.18 7.60
CA ASP A 27 -3.31 14.90 7.62
C ASP A 27 -3.01 13.65 6.78
N PRO A 28 -2.21 13.76 5.70
CA PRO A 28 -1.82 12.64 4.86
C PRO A 28 -1.12 11.51 5.63
N GLU A 29 -0.30 11.83 6.64
CA GLU A 29 0.42 10.83 7.42
C GLU A 29 -0.55 10.05 8.32
N ALA A 30 -1.47 10.73 8.99
CA ALA A 30 -2.52 10.07 9.77
C ALA A 30 -3.44 9.20 8.89
N HIS A 31 -3.76 9.62 7.66
CA HIS A 31 -4.50 8.78 6.72
C HIS A 31 -3.72 7.51 6.33
N HIS A 32 -2.42 7.64 6.01
CA HIS A 32 -1.56 6.50 5.70
C HIS A 32 -1.60 5.49 6.85
N TRP A 33 -1.29 5.92 8.08
CA TRP A 33 -1.20 5.02 9.21
C TRP A 33 -2.55 4.44 9.63
N LEU A 34 -3.65 5.17 9.44
CA LEU A 34 -4.99 4.64 9.61
C LEU A 34 -5.25 3.45 8.67
N ILE A 35 -4.95 3.61 7.38
CA ILE A 35 -5.15 2.54 6.38
C ILE A 35 -4.31 1.32 6.72
N VAL A 36 -3.03 1.52 7.09
CA VAL A 36 -2.13 0.42 7.50
C VAL A 36 -2.63 -0.28 8.76
N ALA A 37 -3.07 0.46 9.77
CA ALA A 37 -3.60 -0.10 11.01
C ALA A 37 -4.87 -0.94 10.76
N LEU A 38 -5.76 -0.47 9.89
CA LEU A 38 -6.98 -1.18 9.51
C LEU A 38 -6.67 -2.47 8.72
N ASP A 39 -5.72 -2.42 7.77
CA ASP A 39 -5.28 -3.59 7.00
C ASP A 39 -4.64 -4.65 7.92
N LYS A 40 -3.79 -4.22 8.87
CA LYS A 40 -3.17 -5.12 9.87
C LYS A 40 -4.17 -5.75 10.84
N GLN A 41 -5.29 -5.08 11.09
CA GLN A 41 -6.40 -5.62 11.87
C GLN A 41 -7.34 -6.52 11.04
N GLY A 42 -7.17 -6.58 9.72
CA GLY A 42 -8.07 -7.31 8.81
C GLY A 42 -9.40 -6.62 8.55
N LYS A 43 -9.54 -5.34 8.95
CA LYS A 43 -10.74 -4.52 8.75
C LYS A 43 -10.77 -3.93 7.33
N LEU A 44 -10.85 -4.81 6.32
CA LEU A 44 -10.67 -4.43 4.92
C LEU A 44 -11.72 -3.43 4.41
N ASP A 45 -12.98 -3.56 4.83
CA ASP A 45 -14.04 -2.63 4.42
C ASP A 45 -13.82 -1.22 4.96
N GLU A 46 -13.34 -1.11 6.20
CA GLU A 46 -12.98 0.18 6.80
C GLU A 46 -11.73 0.76 6.16
N ALA A 47 -10.74 -0.08 5.85
CA ALA A 47 -9.55 0.34 5.14
C ALA A 47 -9.93 0.94 3.77
N ASN A 48 -10.81 0.29 3.02
CA ASN A 48 -11.27 0.79 1.72
C ASN A 48 -11.97 2.15 1.83
N LYS A 49 -12.83 2.35 2.85
CA LYS A 49 -13.44 3.66 3.12
C LYS A 49 -12.40 4.73 3.47
N ALA A 50 -11.40 4.38 4.26
CA ALA A 50 -10.31 5.29 4.60
C ALA A 50 -9.45 5.65 3.37
N ILE A 51 -9.25 4.71 2.44
CA ILE A 51 -8.59 4.95 1.15
C ILE A 51 -9.42 5.91 0.29
N ASP A 52 -10.73 5.70 0.19
CA ASP A 52 -11.64 6.59 -0.55
C ASP A 52 -11.58 8.02 0.00
N GLU A 53 -11.60 8.16 1.33
CA GLU A 53 -11.49 9.46 2.00
C GLU A 53 -10.12 10.11 1.79
N PHE A 54 -9.04 9.34 1.93
CA PHE A 54 -7.68 9.83 1.74
C PHE A 54 -7.49 10.35 0.31
N TYR A 55 -7.88 9.57 -0.68
CA TYR A 55 -7.77 9.93 -2.09
C TYR A 55 -8.66 11.12 -2.47
N ARG A 56 -9.87 11.23 -1.90
CA ARG A 56 -10.74 12.40 -2.10
C ARG A 56 -10.12 13.68 -1.55
N THR A 57 -9.44 13.59 -0.41
CA THR A 57 -8.88 14.75 0.29
C THR A 57 -7.52 15.16 -0.25
N PHE A 58 -6.71 14.19 -0.65
CA PHE A 58 -5.35 14.38 -1.17
C PHE A 58 -5.13 13.60 -2.46
N PRO A 59 -5.82 13.96 -3.57
CA PRO A 59 -5.74 13.19 -4.82
C PRO A 59 -4.36 13.22 -5.48
N GLU A 60 -3.55 14.23 -5.16
CA GLU A 60 -2.18 14.40 -5.66
C GLU A 60 -1.12 13.76 -4.75
N ASP A 61 -1.50 13.28 -3.56
CA ASP A 61 -0.58 12.58 -2.67
C ASP A 61 -0.25 11.20 -3.21
N ALA A 62 1.05 10.89 -3.26
CA ALA A 62 1.51 9.65 -3.86
C ALA A 62 1.09 8.40 -3.06
N TYR A 63 1.02 8.48 -1.73
CA TYR A 63 0.52 7.36 -0.94
C TYR A 63 -0.98 7.18 -1.15
N ALA A 64 -1.74 8.27 -1.25
CA ALA A 64 -3.16 8.18 -1.59
C ALA A 64 -3.38 7.48 -2.93
N MET A 65 -2.59 7.82 -3.97
CA MET A 65 -2.61 7.14 -5.26
C MET A 65 -2.25 5.66 -5.15
N LEU A 66 -1.22 5.30 -4.39
CA LEU A 66 -0.77 3.91 -4.21
C LEU A 66 -1.78 3.06 -3.43
N PHE A 67 -2.39 3.62 -2.39
CA PHE A 67 -3.46 2.94 -1.68
C PHE A 67 -4.69 2.74 -2.58
N ARG A 68 -5.04 3.75 -3.38
CA ARG A 68 -6.14 3.65 -4.36
C ARG A 68 -5.86 2.59 -5.43
N SER A 69 -4.62 2.50 -5.93
CA SER A 69 -4.25 1.44 -6.88
C SER A 69 -4.36 0.04 -6.27
N LEU A 70 -3.93 -0.13 -5.01
CA LEU A 70 -4.10 -1.40 -4.28
C LEU A 70 -5.58 -1.75 -4.08
N GLN A 71 -6.42 -0.78 -3.74
CA GLN A 71 -7.86 -0.97 -3.60
C GLN A 71 -8.49 -1.44 -4.93
N LEU A 72 -8.16 -0.79 -6.05
CA LEU A 72 -8.66 -1.15 -7.38
C LEU A 72 -8.26 -2.59 -7.77
N MET A 73 -6.99 -2.94 -7.54
CA MET A 73 -6.47 -4.29 -7.78
C MET A 73 -7.22 -5.33 -6.94
N ARG A 74 -7.50 -5.05 -5.65
CA ARG A 74 -8.20 -5.98 -4.75
C ARG A 74 -9.69 -6.15 -5.08
N MET A 75 -10.37 -5.08 -5.44
CA MET A 75 -11.84 -5.09 -5.56
C MET A 75 -12.35 -5.52 -6.93
N HIS A 76 -11.68 -5.12 -8.00
CA HIS A 76 -12.29 -5.17 -9.33
C HIS A 76 -11.60 -6.13 -10.28
N GLY A 77 -10.28 -6.38 -10.15
CA GLY A 77 -9.53 -7.44 -10.84
C GLY A 77 -9.63 -7.49 -12.37
N ASP A 78 -10.47 -6.66 -12.98
CA ASP A 78 -10.74 -6.57 -14.39
C ASP A 78 -9.69 -5.69 -15.07
N GLU A 79 -9.65 -5.78 -16.39
CA GLU A 79 -8.65 -5.09 -17.20
C GLU A 79 -8.72 -3.57 -17.01
N ALA A 80 -9.94 -3.02 -16.84
CA ALA A 80 -10.15 -1.59 -16.65
C ALA A 80 -9.61 -1.09 -15.30
N ALA A 81 -9.84 -1.84 -14.22
CA ALA A 81 -9.32 -1.51 -12.90
C ALA A 81 -7.80 -1.67 -12.83
N LEU A 82 -7.25 -2.70 -13.49
CA LEU A 82 -5.80 -2.88 -13.60
C LEU A 82 -5.15 -1.75 -14.42
N ALA A 83 -5.79 -1.29 -15.50
CA ALA A 83 -5.30 -0.14 -16.26
C ALA A 83 -5.25 1.13 -15.40
N GLN A 84 -6.34 1.45 -14.69
CA GLN A 84 -6.41 2.59 -13.78
C GLN A 84 -5.40 2.49 -12.63
N ALA A 85 -5.24 1.31 -12.04
CA ALA A 85 -4.22 1.09 -11.01
C ALA A 85 -2.80 1.37 -11.54
N GLY A 86 -2.51 0.95 -12.78
CA GLY A 86 -1.23 1.23 -13.43
C GLY A 86 -0.99 2.72 -13.69
N GLU A 87 -2.02 3.48 -14.03
CA GLU A 87 -1.94 4.94 -14.17
C GLU A 87 -1.62 5.62 -12.84
N LEU A 88 -2.31 5.24 -11.77
CA LEU A 88 -2.06 5.77 -10.42
C LEU A 88 -0.64 5.46 -9.93
N ILE A 89 -0.13 4.25 -10.18
CA ILE A 89 1.24 3.86 -9.82
C ILE A 89 2.26 4.74 -10.57
N ARG A 90 2.05 5.00 -11.85
CA ARG A 90 2.92 5.90 -12.64
C ARG A 90 2.85 7.35 -12.14
N ALA A 91 1.66 7.84 -11.82
CA ALA A 91 1.47 9.18 -11.28
C ALA A 91 2.15 9.33 -9.91
N ALA A 92 2.00 8.33 -9.03
CA ALA A 92 2.66 8.29 -7.73
C ALA A 92 4.20 8.30 -7.86
N ALA A 93 4.75 7.53 -8.81
CA ALA A 93 6.17 7.53 -9.11
C ALA A 93 6.68 8.92 -9.53
N HIS A 94 5.92 9.62 -10.38
CA HIS A 94 6.25 10.98 -10.80
C HIS A 94 6.16 11.99 -9.64
N ALA A 95 5.13 11.89 -8.80
CA ALA A 95 4.94 12.77 -7.64
C ALA A 95 6.03 12.60 -6.59
N LEU A 96 6.45 11.35 -6.33
CA LEU A 96 7.43 11.03 -5.30
C LEU A 96 8.85 11.50 -5.62
N LYS A 97 9.21 11.62 -6.91
CA LYS A 97 10.60 11.88 -7.36
C LYS A 97 11.62 11.06 -6.53
N VAL A 98 11.28 9.80 -6.24
CA VAL A 98 12.01 8.98 -5.27
C VAL A 98 13.25 8.37 -5.88
N GLU A 99 14.37 8.53 -5.20
CA GLU A 99 15.58 7.78 -5.48
C GLU A 99 15.50 6.36 -4.89
N PRO A 100 16.23 5.38 -5.45
CA PRO A 100 16.22 4.00 -4.96
C PRO A 100 16.59 3.80 -3.49
N ASP A 101 17.23 4.78 -2.82
CA ASP A 101 17.56 4.70 -1.39
C ASP A 101 16.42 5.13 -0.45
N ASP A 102 15.35 5.72 -0.96
CA ASP A 102 14.21 6.13 -0.15
C ASP A 102 13.27 4.96 0.19
N ARG A 103 12.87 4.80 1.46
CA ARG A 103 11.89 3.76 1.86
C ARG A 103 10.58 3.85 1.07
N ARG A 104 10.21 5.04 0.60
CA ARG A 104 9.07 5.30 -0.29
C ARG A 104 9.20 4.57 -1.64
N TRP A 105 10.43 4.45 -2.15
CA TRP A 105 10.72 3.68 -3.36
C TRP A 105 10.37 2.20 -3.17
N GLY A 106 10.80 1.61 -2.04
CA GLY A 106 10.51 0.20 -1.75
C GLY A 106 9.02 -0.11 -1.72
N TYR A 107 8.20 0.79 -1.14
CA TYR A 107 6.74 0.65 -1.15
C TYR A 107 6.15 0.78 -2.56
N LEU A 108 6.51 1.84 -3.30
CA LEU A 108 6.09 2.06 -4.69
C LEU A 108 6.39 0.86 -5.58
N GLU A 109 7.62 0.37 -5.58
CA GLU A 109 8.03 -0.75 -6.44
C GLU A 109 7.39 -2.07 -6.00
N THR A 110 7.07 -2.25 -4.73
CA THR A 110 6.30 -3.42 -4.28
C THR A 110 4.88 -3.39 -4.84
N VAL A 111 4.21 -2.23 -4.80
CA VAL A 111 2.87 -2.05 -5.40
C VAL A 111 2.92 -2.26 -6.92
N ARG A 112 3.95 -1.73 -7.58
CA ARG A 112 4.19 -1.94 -9.01
C ARG A 112 4.42 -3.41 -9.35
N ALA A 113 5.18 -4.15 -8.54
CA ALA A 113 5.36 -5.58 -8.74
C ALA A 113 4.06 -6.36 -8.63
N ALA A 114 3.18 -6.01 -7.67
CA ALA A 114 1.85 -6.60 -7.55
C ALA A 114 1.01 -6.33 -8.81
N HIS A 115 1.04 -5.10 -9.33
CA HIS A 115 0.35 -4.76 -10.59
C HIS A 115 0.89 -5.54 -11.81
N LEU A 116 2.22 -5.65 -11.94
CA LEU A 116 2.85 -6.44 -12.99
C LEU A 116 2.45 -7.91 -12.90
N ALA A 117 2.36 -8.45 -11.68
CA ALA A 117 1.91 -9.83 -11.46
C ALA A 117 0.49 -10.04 -11.98
N MET A 118 -0.44 -9.16 -11.60
CA MET A 118 -1.85 -9.25 -11.99
C MET A 118 -2.09 -9.00 -13.48
N THR A 119 -1.19 -8.29 -14.15
CA THR A 119 -1.23 -8.09 -15.61
C THR A 119 -0.47 -9.18 -16.40
N GLY A 120 -0.06 -10.26 -15.73
CA GLY A 120 0.60 -11.42 -16.35
C GLY A 120 2.10 -11.27 -16.60
N LYS A 121 2.71 -10.16 -16.19
CA LYS A 121 4.15 -9.88 -16.33
C LYS A 121 4.95 -10.43 -15.15
N ILE A 122 4.78 -11.73 -14.89
CA ILE A 122 5.33 -12.42 -13.71
C ILE A 122 6.85 -12.31 -13.62
N ALA A 123 7.56 -12.40 -14.75
CA ALA A 123 9.03 -12.32 -14.78
C ALA A 123 9.54 -10.95 -14.33
N GLU A 124 8.92 -9.86 -14.81
CA GLU A 124 9.25 -8.49 -14.40
C GLU A 124 8.92 -8.26 -12.93
N ALA A 125 7.76 -8.75 -12.47
CA ALA A 125 7.36 -8.66 -11.07
C ALA A 125 8.38 -9.34 -10.13
N ARG A 126 8.84 -10.55 -10.48
CA ARG A 126 9.83 -11.30 -9.67
C ARG A 126 11.16 -10.57 -9.56
N GLU A 127 11.67 -10.04 -10.67
CA GLU A 127 12.93 -9.31 -10.66
C GLU A 127 12.81 -8.03 -9.82
N LEU A 128 11.67 -7.32 -9.92
CA LEU A 128 11.43 -6.12 -9.14
C LEU A 128 11.34 -6.42 -7.63
N VAL A 129 10.59 -7.46 -7.24
CA VAL A 129 10.52 -7.89 -5.83
C VAL A 129 11.90 -8.27 -5.30
N LYS A 130 12.71 -8.98 -6.10
CA LYS A 130 14.07 -9.33 -5.74
C LYS A 130 14.94 -8.10 -5.49
N GLN A 131 14.86 -7.08 -6.36
CA GLN A 131 15.58 -5.81 -6.16
C GLN A 131 15.14 -5.11 -4.87
N VAL A 132 13.84 -5.02 -4.61
CA VAL A 132 13.31 -4.45 -3.37
C VAL A 132 13.82 -5.22 -2.15
N ARG A 133 13.79 -6.56 -2.18
CA ARG A 133 14.24 -7.42 -1.07
C ARG A 133 15.74 -7.34 -0.80
N GLN A 134 16.55 -7.19 -1.85
CA GLN A 134 17.99 -6.99 -1.70
C GLN A 134 18.32 -5.69 -0.98
N ARG A 135 17.48 -4.66 -1.14
CA ARG A 135 17.69 -3.33 -0.58
C ARG A 135 16.99 -3.10 0.76
N TYR A 136 15.83 -3.71 0.93
CA TYR A 136 14.95 -3.60 2.09
C TYR A 136 14.47 -4.99 2.53
N SER A 137 15.30 -5.66 3.33
CA SER A 137 15.02 -7.01 3.82
C SER A 137 13.87 -7.08 4.83
N ASP A 138 13.49 -5.95 5.42
CA ASP A 138 12.44 -5.80 6.44
C ASP A 138 11.03 -5.53 5.87
N LEU A 139 10.91 -5.26 4.57
CA LEU A 139 9.61 -5.01 3.92
C LEU A 139 8.80 -6.31 3.78
N GLN A 140 7.97 -6.60 4.80
CA GLN A 140 7.03 -7.73 4.81
C GLN A 140 6.09 -7.76 3.60
N PHE A 141 5.76 -6.59 3.05
CA PHE A 141 4.88 -6.54 1.89
C PHE A 141 5.54 -7.17 0.65
N ALA A 142 6.83 -6.88 0.41
CA ALA A 142 7.57 -7.48 -0.70
C ALA A 142 7.70 -9.00 -0.55
N GLU A 143 7.89 -9.49 0.67
CA GLU A 143 7.93 -10.93 0.96
C GLU A 143 6.60 -11.62 0.61
N ARG A 144 5.46 -11.01 0.97
CA ARG A 144 4.14 -11.56 0.64
C ARG A 144 3.94 -11.68 -0.88
N ILE A 145 4.35 -10.65 -1.64
CA ILE A 145 4.29 -10.69 -3.10
C ILE A 145 5.22 -11.79 -3.65
N GLU A 146 6.45 -11.89 -3.12
CA GLU A 146 7.39 -12.93 -3.51
C GLU A 146 6.80 -14.34 -3.36
N GLN A 147 6.14 -14.61 -2.23
CA GLN A 147 5.48 -15.89 -1.96
C GLN A 147 4.37 -16.17 -2.97
N SER A 148 3.49 -15.19 -3.25
CA SER A 148 2.43 -15.35 -4.25
C SER A 148 2.93 -15.56 -5.68
N LEU A 149 4.16 -15.16 -5.98
CA LEU A 149 4.77 -15.33 -7.30
C LEU A 149 5.46 -16.69 -7.47
N ARG A 150 5.62 -17.49 -6.41
CA ARG A 150 6.27 -18.81 -6.44
C ARG A 150 5.28 -19.95 -6.67
N GLU A 151 4.00 -19.73 -6.34
CA GLU A 151 2.86 -20.60 -6.60
C GLU A 151 2.43 -20.57 -8.07
#